data_AF-A0A5U1WBD2-F1
#
_entry.id   AF-A0A5U1WBD2-F1
#
_cell.length_a   1.000
_cell.length_b   1.000
_cell.length_c   1.000
_cell.angle_alpha   90.00
_cell.angle_beta   90.00
_cell.angle_gamma   90.00
#
_symmetry.space_group_name_H-M   'P 1'
#
loop_
_entity.id
_entity.type
_entity.pdbx_description
1 polymer ?
#
loop_
_entity_poly.entity_id
_entity_poly.type
_entity_poly.pdbx_seq_one_letter_code
_entity_poly.pdbx_strand_id
1 'polypeptide(L)'
;MSLTNQSEVQMSLRIKKQRELVDELRKVFPEQKIICRYDNFINYVDKHRTVTYYHLNKIRHASQAENDQEVFDVVSYFCGGSANFLDLVYCYYGDNDTDPEPISSESYYEALTSGMPPISINTGKEIEDFDVKNISFYCILDWNKE
;
A
#
# COMPACT_ATOMS: atom_id res chain seq x y z
N MET A 1 30.26 -10.98 8.56
CA MET A 1 28.95 -10.35 8.91
C MET A 1 27.86 -11.29 8.43
N SER A 2 26.87 -11.65 9.26
CA SER A 2 25.81 -12.58 8.85
C SER A 2 24.82 -11.89 7.89
N LEU A 3 24.14 -12.68 7.06
CA LEU A 3 23.09 -12.21 6.15
C LEU A 3 21.96 -11.46 6.89
N THR A 4 21.66 -11.87 8.13
CA THR A 4 20.67 -11.22 9.01
C THR A 4 21.04 -9.77 9.34
N ASN A 5 22.32 -9.48 9.55
CA ASN A 5 22.76 -8.10 9.81
C ASN A 5 22.69 -7.22 8.55
N GLN A 6 22.77 -7.80 7.35
CA GLN A 6 22.68 -7.01 6.10
C GLN A 6 21.24 -6.64 5.76
N SER A 7 20.27 -7.54 5.98
CA SER A 7 18.85 -7.24 5.75
C SER A 7 18.33 -6.18 6.71
N GLU A 8 18.67 -6.26 8.00
CA GLU A 8 18.27 -5.26 9.00
C GLU A 8 18.83 -3.86 8.70
N VAL A 9 20.07 -3.78 8.19
CA VAL A 9 20.68 -2.52 7.77
C VAL A 9 19.94 -1.95 6.56
N GLN A 10 19.64 -2.76 5.54
CA GLN A 10 18.85 -2.31 4.38
C GLN A 10 17.47 -1.79 4.77
N MET A 11 16.74 -2.52 5.62
CA MET A 11 15.43 -2.09 6.13
C MET A 11 15.54 -0.74 6.84
N SER A 12 16.55 -0.58 7.70
CA SER A 12 16.78 0.66 8.45
C SER A 12 17.12 1.84 7.55
N LEU A 13 17.92 1.62 6.50
CA LEU A 13 18.24 2.64 5.51
C LEU A 13 17.01 3.08 4.73
N ARG A 14 16.13 2.14 4.35
CA ARG A 14 14.86 2.49 3.68
C ARG A 14 13.92 3.27 4.59
N ILE A 15 13.77 2.87 5.84
CA ILE A 15 12.99 3.65 6.82
C ILE A 15 13.58 5.06 6.96
N LYS A 16 14.90 5.18 7.05
CA LYS A 16 15.58 6.48 7.15
C LYS A 16 15.29 7.36 5.94
N LYS A 17 15.38 6.81 4.72
CA LYS A 17 15.04 7.50 3.46
C LYS A 17 13.61 8.04 3.50
N GLN A 18 12.64 7.23 3.96
CA GLN A 18 11.25 7.70 4.06
C GLN A 18 11.07 8.84 5.07
N ARG A 19 11.73 8.76 6.23
CA ARG A 19 11.72 9.86 7.22
C ARG A 19 12.29 11.15 6.66
N GLU A 20 13.43 11.05 5.95
CA GLU A 20 14.05 12.21 5.29
C GLU A 20 13.12 12.85 4.26
N LEU A 21 12.43 12.04 3.44
CA LEU A 21 11.44 12.55 2.47
C LEU A 21 10.26 13.26 3.14
N VAL A 22 9.72 12.70 4.22
CA VAL A 22 8.61 13.31 4.97
C VAL A 22 9.08 14.61 5.66
N ASP A 23 10.31 14.65 6.17
CA ASP A 23 10.89 15.85 6.77
C ASP A 23 11.08 16.97 5.74
N GLU A 24 11.50 16.67 4.52
CA GLU A 24 11.53 17.66 3.43
C GLU A 24 10.12 18.15 3.08
N LEU A 25 9.14 17.24 3.00
CA LEU A 25 7.75 17.60 2.75
C LEU A 25 7.20 18.54 3.83
N ARG A 26 7.52 18.28 5.11
CA ARG A 26 7.11 19.10 6.25
C ARG A 26 7.59 20.55 6.15
N LYS A 27 8.74 20.80 5.50
CA LYS A 27 9.26 22.17 5.32
C LYS A 27 8.44 22.98 4.32
N VAL A 28 7.76 22.31 3.39
CA VAL A 28 7.08 22.94 2.25
C VAL A 28 5.56 22.97 2.46
N PHE A 29 5.00 22.01 3.22
CA PHE A 29 3.56 21.88 3.42
C PHE A 29 3.08 22.41 4.78
N PRO A 30 2.05 23.27 4.80
CA PRO A 30 1.50 23.84 6.04
C PRO A 30 0.60 22.86 6.81
N GLU A 31 0.07 21.82 6.15
CA GLU A 31 -0.87 20.89 6.77
C GLU A 31 -0.15 19.82 7.60
N GLN A 32 -0.09 20.04 8.92
CA GLN A 32 0.63 19.12 9.81
C GLN A 32 -0.06 17.76 9.98
N LYS A 33 -1.38 17.68 9.80
CA LYS A 33 -2.13 16.44 10.07
C LYS A 33 -1.74 15.31 9.12
N ILE A 34 -1.58 15.60 7.83
CA ILE A 34 -1.20 14.57 6.85
C ILE A 34 0.24 14.10 7.07
N ILE A 35 1.15 15.02 7.42
CA ILE A 35 2.54 14.67 7.78
C ILE A 35 2.58 13.72 8.99
N CYS A 36 1.79 13.99 10.04
CA CYS A 36 1.68 13.11 11.19
C CYS A 36 1.24 11.69 10.79
N ARG A 37 0.35 11.54 9.80
CA ARG A 37 -0.10 10.23 9.31
C ARG A 37 1.02 9.48 8.59
N TYR A 38 1.84 10.18 7.82
CA TYR A 38 3.01 9.59 7.17
C TYR A 38 4.03 9.11 8.21
N ASP A 39 4.32 9.94 9.22
CA ASP A 39 5.20 9.57 10.33
C ASP A 39 4.67 8.36 11.11
N ASN A 40 3.37 8.35 11.43
CA ASN A 40 2.71 7.24 12.10
C ASN A 40 2.88 5.94 11.32
N PHE A 41 2.61 5.97 10.01
CA PHE A 41 2.77 4.82 9.14
C PHE A 41 4.22 4.33 9.11
N ILE A 42 5.20 5.20 8.90
CA ILE A 42 6.63 4.84 8.90
C ILE A 42 7.03 4.21 10.24
N ASN A 43 6.59 4.80 11.36
CA ASN A 43 6.88 4.28 12.69
C ASN A 43 6.24 2.91 12.95
N TYR A 44 5.03 2.69 12.42
CA TYR A 44 4.38 1.39 12.49
C TYR A 44 5.18 0.34 11.70
N VAL A 45 5.58 0.64 10.47
CA VAL A 45 6.36 -0.26 9.61
C VAL A 45 7.71 -0.58 10.25
N ASP A 46 8.40 0.41 10.80
CA ASP A 46 9.70 0.24 11.48
C ASP A 46 9.60 -0.68 12.71
N LYS A 47 8.48 -0.64 13.43
CA LYS A 47 8.21 -1.52 14.58
C LYS A 47 7.77 -2.93 14.17
N HIS A 48 7.26 -3.10 12.95
CA HIS A 48 6.67 -4.36 12.46
C HIS A 48 7.29 -4.78 11.13
N ARG A 49 8.63 -4.87 11.08
CA ARG A 49 9.38 -5.09 9.81
C ARG A 49 9.08 -6.42 9.11
N THR A 50 8.52 -7.39 9.83
CA THR A 50 8.08 -8.68 9.26
C THR A 50 6.77 -8.57 8.48
N VAL A 51 6.03 -7.48 8.64
CA VAL A 51 4.76 -7.25 7.93
C VAL A 51 5.04 -6.60 6.58
N THR A 52 4.73 -7.33 5.51
CA THR A 52 4.93 -6.89 4.13
C THR A 52 3.62 -6.66 3.36
N TYR A 53 2.48 -7.08 3.91
CA TYR A 53 1.16 -6.94 3.28
C TYR A 53 0.25 -5.98 4.06
N TYR A 54 -0.24 -4.96 3.37
CA TYR A 54 -1.01 -3.85 3.93
C TYR A 54 -2.33 -3.66 3.17
N HIS A 55 -3.40 -4.28 3.66
CA HIS A 55 -4.77 -3.95 3.25
C HIS A 55 -5.20 -2.61 3.85
N LEU A 56 -6.27 -2.01 3.30
CA LEU A 56 -6.79 -0.70 3.70
C LEU A 56 -6.95 -0.54 5.22
N ASN A 57 -7.54 -1.51 5.91
CA ASN A 57 -7.73 -1.47 7.36
C ASN A 57 -6.40 -1.41 8.13
N LYS A 58 -5.36 -2.07 7.64
CA LYS A 58 -4.03 -2.04 8.26
C LYS A 58 -3.36 -0.70 8.03
N ILE A 59 -3.47 -0.14 6.82
CA ILE A 59 -2.95 1.20 6.51
C ILE A 59 -3.64 2.24 7.37
N ARG A 60 -4.97 2.17 7.47
CA ARG A 60 -5.79 3.03 8.32
C ARG A 60 -5.33 2.97 9.78
N HIS A 61 -5.17 1.77 10.32
CA HIS A 61 -4.67 1.58 11.69
C HIS A 61 -3.24 2.12 11.88
N ALA A 62 -2.32 1.80 10.97
CA ALA A 62 -0.92 2.18 11.03
C ALA A 62 -0.70 3.69 10.92
N SER A 63 -1.49 4.37 10.06
CA SER A 63 -1.42 5.82 9.84
C SER A 63 -2.27 6.63 10.83
N GLN A 64 -3.22 5.99 11.52
CA GLN A 64 -4.28 6.64 12.29
C GLN A 64 -5.20 7.53 11.43
N ALA A 65 -5.50 7.07 10.21
CA ALA A 65 -6.47 7.72 9.34
C ALA A 65 -7.90 7.54 9.86
N GLU A 66 -8.68 8.61 9.85
CA GLU A 66 -10.05 8.66 10.35
C GLU A 66 -11.08 8.33 9.25
N ASN A 67 -10.75 8.59 7.99
CA ASN A 67 -11.63 8.38 6.84
C ASN A 67 -10.87 7.79 5.64
N ASP A 68 -11.61 7.36 4.60
CA ASP A 68 -11.00 6.70 3.44
C ASP A 68 -10.09 7.64 2.66
N GLN A 69 -10.44 8.93 2.54
CA GLN A 69 -9.61 9.92 1.84
C GLN A 69 -8.21 10.00 2.44
N GLU A 70 -8.10 10.01 3.77
CA GLU A 70 -6.81 10.04 4.45
C GLU A 70 -5.99 8.76 4.23
N VAL A 71 -6.66 7.60 4.11
CA VAL A 71 -5.99 6.34 3.72
C VAL A 71 -5.46 6.45 2.29
N PHE A 72 -6.26 6.99 1.38
CA PHE A 72 -5.85 7.23 -0.01
C PHE A 72 -4.67 8.18 -0.12
N ASP A 73 -4.61 9.24 0.70
CA ASP A 73 -3.48 10.17 0.69
C ASP A 73 -2.18 9.48 1.14
N VAL A 74 -2.24 8.65 2.19
CA VAL A 74 -1.12 7.82 2.66
C VAL A 74 -0.66 6.84 1.58
N VAL A 75 -1.59 6.12 0.96
CA VAL A 75 -1.29 5.17 -0.12
C VAL A 75 -0.66 5.90 -1.31
N SER A 76 -1.25 7.01 -1.74
CA SER A 76 -0.79 7.80 -2.89
C SER A 76 0.62 8.33 -2.67
N TYR A 77 0.93 8.79 -1.46
CA TYR A 77 2.28 9.22 -1.11
C TYR A 77 3.28 8.05 -1.17
N PHE A 78 3.03 6.96 -0.44
CA PHE A 78 4.02 5.88 -0.31
C PHE A 78 4.13 4.98 -1.55
N CYS A 79 3.10 4.89 -2.39
CA CYS A 79 3.17 4.20 -3.68
C CYS A 79 3.69 5.11 -4.81
N GLY A 80 3.69 6.43 -4.60
CA GLY A 80 3.96 7.43 -5.63
C GLY A 80 5.37 8.02 -5.58
N GLY A 81 5.72 8.69 -6.69
CA GLY A 81 6.83 9.64 -6.80
C GLY A 81 8.16 9.12 -6.26
N SER A 82 8.82 9.95 -5.46
CA SER A 82 10.14 9.67 -4.88
C SER A 82 10.11 8.78 -3.64
N ALA A 83 8.93 8.57 -3.02
CA ALA A 83 8.81 7.71 -1.85
C ALA A 83 8.98 6.25 -2.23
N ASN A 84 8.23 5.79 -3.25
CA ASN A 84 8.32 4.45 -3.85
C ASN A 84 8.47 3.32 -2.80
N PHE A 85 7.79 3.47 -1.67
CA PHE A 85 7.98 2.62 -0.51
C PHE A 85 7.08 1.40 -0.55
N LEU A 86 5.89 1.55 -1.11
CA LEU A 86 4.88 0.51 -1.28
C LEU A 86 4.62 0.26 -2.77
N ASP A 87 4.18 -0.95 -3.08
CA ASP A 87 3.64 -1.35 -4.37
C ASP A 87 2.13 -1.50 -4.28
N LEU A 88 1.40 -0.80 -5.14
CA LEU A 88 -0.04 -0.90 -5.24
C LEU A 88 -0.43 -2.13 -6.05
N VAL A 89 -1.26 -3.00 -5.49
CA VAL A 89 -1.83 -4.15 -6.20
C VAL A 89 -3.34 -4.04 -6.19
N TYR A 90 -3.93 -3.92 -7.38
CA TYR A 90 -5.38 -3.98 -7.55
C TYR A 90 -5.85 -5.41 -7.36
N CYS A 91 -7.01 -5.57 -6.75
CA CYS A 91 -7.52 -6.89 -6.44
C CYS A 91 -9.05 -6.96 -6.39
N TYR A 92 -9.54 -8.19 -6.37
CA TYR A 92 -10.91 -8.54 -6.07
C TYR A 92 -10.96 -9.40 -4.81
N TYR A 93 -11.76 -9.03 -3.83
CA TYR A 93 -12.01 -9.87 -2.65
C TYR A 93 -13.13 -10.87 -2.93
N GLY A 94 -12.88 -12.16 -2.77
CA GLY A 94 -13.94 -13.15 -2.71
C GLY A 94 -14.72 -13.07 -1.39
N ASP A 95 -15.77 -13.89 -1.25
CA ASP A 95 -16.70 -13.88 -0.09
C ASP A 95 -16.04 -14.01 1.30
N ASN A 96 -14.81 -14.52 1.36
CA ASN A 96 -14.08 -14.73 2.61
C ASN A 96 -13.07 -13.61 2.96
N ASP A 97 -12.94 -12.56 2.14
CA ASP A 97 -12.09 -11.36 2.35
C ASP A 97 -10.61 -11.61 2.72
N THR A 98 -10.13 -12.86 2.63
CA THR A 98 -8.86 -13.30 3.23
C THR A 98 -7.77 -13.57 2.22
N ASP A 99 -8.13 -13.79 0.95
CA ASP A 99 -7.20 -14.00 -0.14
C ASP A 99 -7.66 -13.20 -1.37
N PRO A 100 -7.25 -11.93 -1.48
CA PRO A 100 -7.62 -11.10 -2.61
C PRO A 100 -6.98 -11.63 -3.90
N GLU A 101 -7.81 -11.79 -4.92
CA GLU A 101 -7.37 -12.18 -6.25
C GLU A 101 -6.75 -10.95 -6.95
N PRO A 102 -5.45 -10.95 -7.30
CA PRO A 102 -4.82 -9.82 -7.95
C PRO A 102 -5.34 -9.65 -9.38
N ILE A 103 -5.62 -8.40 -9.75
CA ILE A 103 -6.12 -8.01 -11.08
C ILE A 103 -5.25 -6.90 -11.66
N SER A 104 -5.29 -6.73 -12.98
CA SER A 104 -4.54 -5.65 -13.63
C SER A 104 -5.19 -4.29 -13.34
N SER A 105 -4.42 -3.21 -13.49
CA SER A 105 -4.97 -1.86 -13.43
C SER A 105 -6.02 -1.61 -14.50
N GLU A 106 -5.80 -2.14 -15.72
CA GLU A 106 -6.75 -2.07 -16.82
C GLU A 106 -8.09 -2.73 -16.45
N SER A 107 -8.06 -3.98 -15.99
CA SER A 107 -9.26 -4.69 -15.55
C SER A 107 -9.94 -4.02 -14.36
N TYR A 108 -9.18 -3.41 -13.44
CA TYR A 108 -9.73 -2.61 -12.36
C TYR A 108 -10.54 -1.41 -12.89
N TYR A 109 -9.98 -0.65 -13.84
CA TYR A 109 -10.67 0.51 -14.42
C TYR A 109 -11.89 0.09 -15.25
N GLU A 110 -11.78 -0.96 -16.06
CA GLU A 110 -12.89 -1.48 -16.86
C GLU A 110 -14.05 -1.96 -15.98
N ALA A 111 -13.74 -2.63 -14.89
CA ALA A 111 -14.75 -3.10 -13.95
C ALA A 111 -15.48 -1.94 -13.26
N LEU A 112 -14.77 -0.88 -12.87
CA LEU A 112 -15.39 0.32 -12.26
C LEU A 112 -16.20 1.16 -13.25
N THR A 113 -15.77 1.25 -14.51
CA THR A 113 -16.38 2.15 -15.51
C THR A 113 -17.47 1.48 -16.34
N SER A 114 -17.29 0.20 -16.67
CA SER A 114 -18.13 -0.55 -17.61
C SER A 114 -18.82 -1.74 -16.95
N GLY A 115 -18.50 -2.06 -15.70
CA GLY A 115 -19.06 -3.21 -14.99
C GLY A 115 -18.58 -4.58 -15.53
N MET A 116 -17.49 -4.60 -16.30
CA MET A 116 -16.93 -5.85 -16.82
C MET A 116 -16.21 -6.63 -15.72
N PRO A 117 -16.44 -7.95 -15.61
CA PRO A 117 -15.70 -8.78 -14.66
C PRO A 117 -14.19 -8.66 -14.91
N PRO A 118 -13.37 -8.37 -13.88
CA PRO A 118 -11.94 -8.28 -14.07
C PRO A 118 -11.34 -9.68 -14.32
N ILE A 119 -10.18 -9.72 -14.96
CA ILE A 119 -9.44 -10.96 -15.21
C ILE A 119 -8.41 -11.15 -14.10
N SER A 120 -8.45 -12.31 -13.44
CA SER A 120 -7.48 -12.73 -12.44
C SER A 120 -6.09 -12.88 -13.07
N ILE A 121 -5.08 -12.27 -12.46
CA ILE A 121 -3.68 -12.42 -12.88
C ILE A 121 -3.19 -13.86 -12.67
N ASN A 122 -3.66 -14.53 -11.61
CA ASN A 122 -3.18 -15.88 -11.30
C ASN A 122 -3.77 -16.94 -12.24
N THR A 123 -5.03 -16.80 -12.64
CA THR A 123 -5.75 -17.82 -13.41
C THR A 123 -5.91 -17.48 -14.89
N GLY A 124 -5.80 -16.19 -15.26
CA GLY A 124 -6.07 -15.70 -16.60
C GLY A 124 -7.55 -15.78 -17.00
N LYS A 125 -8.46 -15.92 -16.02
CA LYS A 125 -9.90 -16.04 -16.23
C LYS A 125 -10.66 -14.85 -15.63
N GLU A 126 -11.82 -14.56 -16.19
CA GLU A 126 -12.79 -13.65 -15.59
C GLU A 126 -13.23 -14.16 -14.22
N ILE A 127 -13.47 -13.23 -13.29
CA ILE A 127 -13.99 -13.54 -11.97
C ILE A 127 -15.47 -13.92 -12.08
N GLU A 128 -15.81 -15.11 -11.59
CA GLU A 128 -17.19 -15.59 -11.50
C GLU A 128 -17.98 -14.82 -10.44
N ASP A 129 -19.29 -14.62 -10.68
CA ASP A 129 -20.21 -13.91 -9.78
C ASP A 129 -19.71 -12.51 -9.33
N PHE A 130 -19.10 -11.78 -10.28
CA PHE A 130 -18.52 -10.46 -10.06
C PHE A 130 -19.50 -9.44 -9.44
N ASP A 131 -19.14 -8.90 -8.27
CA ASP A 131 -19.71 -7.67 -7.69
C ASP A 131 -18.63 -6.58 -7.60
N VAL A 132 -18.88 -5.45 -8.26
CA VAL A 132 -17.98 -4.27 -8.27
C VAL A 132 -17.61 -3.78 -6.87
N LYS A 133 -18.45 -4.01 -5.86
CA LYS A 133 -18.17 -3.61 -4.47
C LYS A 133 -16.98 -4.33 -3.86
N ASN A 134 -16.63 -5.49 -4.39
CA ASN A 134 -15.54 -6.31 -3.90
C ASN A 134 -14.20 -5.97 -4.58
N ILE A 135 -14.21 -5.06 -5.56
CA ILE A 135 -12.99 -4.51 -6.14
C ILE A 135 -12.33 -3.54 -5.18
N SER A 136 -11.02 -3.69 -5.04
CA SER A 136 -10.22 -2.89 -4.13
C SER A 136 -8.75 -2.93 -4.53
N PHE A 137 -7.88 -2.60 -3.58
CA PHE A 137 -6.45 -2.75 -3.69
C PHE A 137 -5.85 -3.03 -2.32
N TYR A 138 -4.60 -3.49 -2.33
CA TYR A 138 -3.74 -3.56 -1.16
C TYR A 138 -2.34 -3.10 -1.54
N CYS A 139 -1.49 -2.91 -0.53
CA CYS A 139 -0.11 -2.50 -0.73
C CYS A 139 0.86 -3.61 -0.28
N ILE A 140 1.93 -3.78 -1.05
CA ILE A 140 3.04 -4.67 -0.71
C ILE A 140 4.27 -3.82 -0.37
N LEU A 141 4.96 -4.19 0.69
CA LEU A 141 6.28 -3.66 1.03
C LEU A 141 7.33 -4.73 0.69
N ASP A 142 8.03 -4.54 -0.41
CA ASP A 142 9.26 -5.29 -0.70
C ASP A 142 10.45 -4.50 -0.17
N TRP A 143 11.22 -5.07 0.77
CA TRP A 143 12.42 -4.46 1.36
C TRP A 143 13.63 -4.40 0.42
N ASN A 144 13.62 -5.18 -0.67
CA ASN A 144 14.74 -5.28 -1.61
C ASN A 144 14.62 -4.30 -2.79
N LYS A 145 13.43 -3.70 -2.97
CA LYS A 145 13.17 -2.68 -3.99
C LYS A 145 14.06 -1.43 -3.83
N GLU A 146 14.56 -0.89 -4.95
CA GLU A 146 15.49 0.26 -5.03
C GLU A 146 14.77 1.64 -5.00
#